data_AF-A0A9P5J5D2-F1
#
_entry.id   AF-A0A9P5J5D2-F1
#
_cell.length_a   1.000
_cell.length_b   1.000
_cell.length_c   1.000
_cell.angle_alpha   90.00
_cell.angle_beta   90.00
_cell.angle_gamma   90.00
#
_symmetry.space_group_name_H-M   'P 1'
#
loop_
_entity.id
_entity.type
_entity.pdbx_description
1 polymer ?
#
loop_
_entity_poly.entity_id
_entity_poly.type
_entity_poly.pdbx_seq_one_letter_code
_entity_poly.pdbx_strand_id
1 'polypeptide(L)'
;MRLLVDAAQSRRPPAAGTPSTDGFATSVQNQVYGACRDRFLAANESNQKAEASVFADTGLMAMTCRHDKVIAMVNLTDPGERQFNALALVKHIFSQLPPTWRIGMLYDIGCQLDKSIQKHGFLPEYSGRLTIGVSVFHAFGHEFSCQCDYHPQKREGFGATDGEGCERCWNQLMKEIPMLRVSGVRH
;
A
#
# COMPACT_ATOMS: atom_id res chain seq x y z
N MET A 1 5.03 -0.80 0.28
CA MET A 1 3.88 -1.09 -0.62
C MET A 1 4.25 -2.22 -1.57
N ARG A 2 3.49 -3.32 -1.61
CA ARG A 2 3.77 -4.48 -2.47
C ARG A 2 2.60 -4.77 -3.39
N LEU A 3 2.88 -5.24 -4.60
CA LEU A 3 1.94 -5.59 -5.65
C LEU A 3 1.98 -7.10 -5.92
N LEU A 4 0.82 -7.75 -5.80
CA LEU A 4 0.54 -9.04 -6.38
C LEU A 4 -0.26 -8.83 -7.66
N VAL A 5 0.28 -9.30 -8.76
CA VAL A 5 -0.36 -9.24 -10.07
C VAL A 5 -0.79 -10.65 -10.43
N ASP A 6 -2.09 -10.85 -10.61
CA ASP A 6 -2.61 -12.11 -11.13
C ASP A 6 -2.96 -11.96 -12.61
N ALA A 7 -2.28 -12.74 -13.45
CA ALA A 7 -2.59 -12.87 -14.86
C ALA A 7 -3.67 -13.95 -15.01
N ALA A 8 -4.94 -13.56 -14.83
CA ALA A 8 -6.04 -14.48 -15.10
C ALA A 8 -6.06 -14.85 -16.60
N GLN A 9 -5.61 -16.06 -16.95
CA GLN A 9 -5.92 -16.66 -18.24
C GLN A 9 -7.41 -17.02 -18.25
N SER A 10 -8.15 -16.40 -19.18
CA SER A 10 -9.57 -16.64 -19.42
C SER A 10 -9.85 -18.13 -19.63
N ARG A 11 -10.48 -18.78 -18.63
CA ARG A 11 -11.31 -19.96 -18.89
C ARG A 11 -12.74 -19.48 -19.13
N ARG A 12 -13.35 -20.03 -20.18
CA ARG A 12 -14.68 -19.70 -20.72
C ARG A 12 -15.72 -19.46 -19.59
N PRO A 13 -16.48 -18.36 -19.60
CA PRO A 13 -17.47 -18.11 -18.55
C PRO A 13 -18.63 -19.11 -18.66
N PRO A 14 -19.13 -19.66 -17.53
CA PRO A 14 -20.42 -20.33 -17.51
C PRO A 14 -21.56 -19.31 -17.71
N ALA A 15 -22.70 -19.79 -18.17
CA ALA A 15 -23.86 -18.99 -18.59
C ALA A 15 -24.32 -17.97 -17.53
N ALA A 16 -24.83 -16.85 -18.02
CA ALA A 16 -25.27 -15.70 -17.24
C ALA A 16 -26.30 -16.07 -16.15
N GLY A 17 -25.81 -16.15 -14.91
CA GLY A 17 -26.60 -15.94 -13.71
C GLY A 17 -26.69 -14.44 -13.40
N THR A 18 -27.82 -14.04 -12.82
CA THR A 18 -28.11 -12.68 -12.34
C THR A 18 -26.94 -12.04 -11.57
N PRO A 19 -26.68 -10.72 -11.73
CA PRO A 19 -25.57 -10.07 -11.05
C PRO A 19 -25.80 -10.06 -9.53
N SER A 20 -25.02 -10.86 -8.80
CA SER A 20 -24.91 -10.76 -7.35
C SER A 20 -24.13 -9.47 -7.03
N THR A 21 -24.78 -8.54 -6.35
CA THR A 21 -24.19 -7.31 -5.82
C THR A 21 -23.34 -7.59 -4.57
N ASP A 22 -22.39 -8.53 -4.65
CA ASP A 22 -21.44 -8.78 -3.56
C ASP A 22 -20.17 -7.97 -3.83
N GLY A 23 -20.33 -6.64 -3.78
CA GLY A 23 -19.22 -5.77 -3.49
C GLY A 23 -18.83 -6.01 -2.04
N PHE A 24 -17.62 -6.52 -1.81
CA PHE A 24 -17.06 -6.73 -0.46
C PHE A 24 -16.94 -5.38 0.25
N ALA A 25 -18.03 -4.93 0.87
CA ALA A 25 -18.02 -3.79 1.76
C ALA A 25 -17.17 -4.21 2.97
N THR A 26 -16.00 -3.59 3.12
CA THR A 26 -15.16 -3.75 4.32
C THR A 26 -16.01 -3.46 5.56
N SER A 27 -16.28 -4.49 6.37
CA SER A 27 -17.22 -4.41 7.51
C SER A 27 -16.61 -3.72 8.74
N VAL A 28 -15.39 -3.20 8.60
CA VAL A 28 -14.67 -2.50 9.66
C VAL A 28 -15.41 -1.22 10.06
N GLN A 29 -15.78 -1.12 11.33
CA GLN A 29 -16.45 0.05 11.89
C GLN A 29 -15.53 1.28 11.89
N ASN A 30 -16.10 2.49 11.77
CA ASN A 30 -15.33 3.74 11.75
C ASN A 30 -14.39 3.94 12.96
N GLN A 31 -14.78 3.45 14.13
CA GLN A 31 -13.98 3.49 15.35
C GLN A 31 -12.69 2.69 15.23
N VAL A 32 -12.75 1.52 14.57
CA VAL A 32 -11.59 0.65 14.35
C VAL A 32 -10.56 1.33 13.48
N TYR A 33 -11.00 2.03 12.43
CA TYR A 33 -10.09 2.83 11.60
C TYR A 33 -9.42 3.95 12.41
N GLY A 34 -10.14 4.61 13.32
CA GLY A 34 -9.53 5.60 14.22
C GLY A 34 -8.44 4.97 15.09
N ALA A 35 -8.76 3.87 15.77
CA ALA A 35 -7.82 3.16 16.63
C ALA A 35 -6.59 2.62 15.87
N CYS A 36 -6.78 2.10 14.65
CA CYS A 36 -5.67 1.68 13.80
C CYS A 36 -4.78 2.87 13.43
N ARG A 37 -5.36 4.00 13.01
CA ARG A 37 -4.57 5.21 12.67
C ARG A 37 -3.73 5.68 13.85
N ASP A 38 -4.31 5.69 15.05
CA ASP A 38 -3.65 6.22 16.24
C ASP A 38 -2.50 5.31 16.74
N ARG A 39 -2.48 4.02 16.35
CA ARG A 39 -1.38 3.08 16.65
C ARG A 39 -0.17 3.19 15.70
N PHE A 40 -0.34 3.71 14.48
CA PHE A 40 0.75 3.78 13.50
C PHE A 40 1.24 5.21 13.29
N LEU A 41 2.53 5.44 13.54
CA LEU A 41 3.19 6.73 13.24
C LEU A 41 3.07 7.13 11.76
N ALA A 42 3.08 6.15 10.84
CA ALA A 42 2.92 6.37 9.40
C ALA A 42 1.51 6.81 8.99
N ALA A 43 0.48 6.49 9.80
CA ALA A 43 -0.89 6.93 9.56
C ALA A 43 -1.15 8.33 10.15
N ASN A 44 -0.22 8.86 10.93
CA ASN A 44 -0.33 10.18 11.56
C ASN A 44 0.41 11.23 10.72
N GLU A 45 -0.36 11.95 9.90
CA GLU A 45 0.13 13.01 9.00
C GLU A 45 0.80 14.20 9.73
N SER A 46 0.64 14.31 11.06
CA SER A 46 1.23 15.40 11.87
C SER A 46 2.70 15.22 12.23
N ASN A 47 3.30 14.05 11.97
CA ASN A 47 4.70 13.77 12.30
C ASN A 47 5.64 14.20 11.16
N GLN A 48 6.24 15.38 11.29
CA GLN A 48 7.35 15.80 10.41
C GLN A 48 8.58 14.91 10.66
N LYS A 49 8.82 13.96 9.75
CA LYS A 49 10.08 13.20 9.65
C LYS A 49 10.99 13.83 8.59
N ALA A 50 11.33 15.10 8.74
CA ALA A 50 12.48 15.73 8.09
C ALA A 50 12.60 17.16 8.61
N GLU A 51 13.72 17.48 9.26
CA GLU A 51 14.24 18.85 9.24
C GLU A 51 14.40 19.24 7.76
N ALA A 52 14.06 20.48 7.41
CA ALA A 52 14.22 21.01 6.06
C ALA A 52 15.73 21.04 5.71
N SER A 53 16.25 19.92 5.22
CA SER A 53 17.68 19.69 5.07
C SER A 53 18.03 19.61 3.59
N VAL A 54 19.04 20.38 3.16
CA VAL A 54 19.98 20.29 2.01
C VAL A 54 19.56 19.61 0.69
N PHE A 55 18.75 18.55 0.70
CA PHE A 55 18.27 17.77 -0.42
C PHE A 55 16.81 18.11 -0.78
N ALA A 56 16.50 18.09 -2.08
CA ALA A 56 15.14 18.32 -2.58
C ALA A 56 14.16 17.17 -2.23
N ASP A 57 14.70 15.97 -2.03
CA ASP A 57 13.94 14.77 -1.66
C ASP A 57 14.16 14.43 -0.18
N THR A 58 13.06 14.22 0.55
CA THR A 58 13.02 13.82 1.97
C THR A 58 13.02 12.30 2.16
N GLY A 59 12.82 11.53 1.09
CA GLY A 59 12.82 10.07 1.13
C GLY A 59 12.35 9.42 -0.17
N LEU A 60 12.13 8.10 -0.10
CA LEU A 60 11.63 7.29 -1.21
C LEU A 60 10.44 6.46 -0.75
N MET A 61 9.43 6.35 -1.61
CA MET A 61 8.40 5.31 -1.50
C MET A 61 8.56 4.37 -2.68
N ALA A 62 8.60 3.07 -2.40
CA ALA A 62 8.73 2.04 -3.42
C ALA A 62 7.53 1.10 -3.44
N MET A 63 7.31 0.55 -4.63
CA MET A 63 6.46 -0.59 -4.87
C MET A 63 7.30 -1.80 -5.28
N THR A 64 7.12 -2.92 -4.58
CA THR A 64 7.78 -4.19 -4.90
C THR A 64 6.79 -5.24 -5.42
N CYS A 65 7.24 -6.16 -6.26
CA CYS A 65 6.41 -7.29 -6.70
C CYS A 65 6.41 -8.42 -5.66
N ARG A 66 5.64 -9.47 -5.93
CA ARG A 66 5.66 -10.69 -5.11
C ARG A 66 7.01 -11.43 -5.07
N HIS A 67 8.01 -11.04 -5.85
CA HIS A 67 9.36 -11.61 -5.86
C HIS A 67 10.41 -10.68 -5.24
N ASP A 68 9.97 -9.68 -4.48
CA ASP A 68 10.81 -8.68 -3.82
C ASP A 68 11.70 -7.90 -4.80
N LYS A 69 11.20 -7.68 -6.02
CA LYS A 69 11.80 -6.79 -7.02
C LYS A 69 11.05 -5.48 -7.05
N VAL A 70 11.78 -4.38 -7.03
CA VAL A 70 11.20 -3.04 -7.19
C VAL A 70 10.59 -2.93 -8.58
N ILE A 71 9.33 -2.48 -8.62
CA ILE A 71 8.60 -2.20 -9.87
C ILE A 71 8.64 -0.70 -10.17
N ALA A 72 8.41 0.12 -9.14
CA ALA A 72 8.36 1.57 -9.26
C ALA A 72 8.81 2.23 -7.94
N MET A 73 9.35 3.44 -8.05
CA MET A 73 9.68 4.30 -6.92
C MET A 73 9.19 5.72 -7.19
N VAL A 74 8.90 6.46 -6.13
CA VAL A 74 8.60 7.88 -6.16
C VAL A 74 9.43 8.60 -5.09
N ASN A 75 9.96 9.76 -5.47
CA ASN A 75 10.64 10.64 -4.53
C ASN A 75 9.62 11.34 -3.64
N LEU A 76 9.90 11.37 -2.35
CA LEU A 76 9.12 12.15 -1.40
C LEU A 76 9.72 13.56 -1.37
N THR A 77 8.99 14.54 -1.90
CA THR A 77 9.45 15.95 -1.91
C THR A 77 8.83 16.78 -0.78
N ASP A 78 7.77 16.26 -0.17
CA ASP A 78 7.11 16.84 0.99
C ASP A 78 7.57 16.14 2.28
N PRO A 79 7.48 16.80 3.44
CA PRO A 79 7.69 16.13 4.73
C PRO A 79 6.65 15.01 4.92
N GLY A 80 7.15 13.80 5.15
CA GLY A 80 6.34 12.64 5.53
C GLY A 80 5.82 11.79 4.37
N GLU A 81 5.42 10.57 4.73
CA GLU A 81 4.84 9.59 3.81
C GLU A 81 3.35 9.89 3.60
N ARG A 82 3.02 10.80 2.68
CA ARG A 82 1.62 11.10 2.38
C ARG A 82 0.96 9.99 1.55
N GLN A 83 -0.32 9.72 1.80
CA GLN A 83 -1.10 8.70 1.08
C GLN A 83 -1.15 8.92 -0.45
N PHE A 84 -1.01 10.16 -0.93
CA PHE A 84 -1.03 10.46 -2.35
C PHE A 84 0.12 9.77 -3.11
N ASN A 85 1.26 9.53 -2.47
CA ASN A 85 2.39 8.82 -3.09
C ASN A 85 2.01 7.37 -3.40
N ALA A 86 1.31 6.70 -2.48
CA ALA A 86 0.81 5.35 -2.70
C ALA A 86 -0.22 5.35 -3.84
N LEU A 87 -1.16 6.29 -3.86
CA LEU A 87 -2.14 6.42 -4.94
C LEU A 87 -1.47 6.67 -6.30
N ALA A 88 -0.42 7.49 -6.35
CA ALA A 88 0.34 7.75 -7.56
C ALA A 88 1.03 6.49 -8.08
N LEU A 89 1.64 5.69 -7.20
CA LEU A 89 2.24 4.40 -7.57
C LEU A 89 1.19 3.39 -8.06
N VAL A 90 0.03 3.29 -7.41
CA VAL A 90 -1.08 2.44 -7.89
C VAL A 90 -1.48 2.85 -9.31
N LYS A 91 -1.75 4.13 -9.53
CA LYS A 91 -2.15 4.66 -10.84
C LYS A 91 -1.08 4.41 -11.90
N HIS A 92 0.18 4.65 -11.55
CA HIS A 92 1.31 4.41 -12.46
C HIS A 92 1.33 2.96 -12.91
N ILE A 93 1.24 2.00 -12.00
CA ILE A 93 1.23 0.58 -12.36
C ILE A 93 0.02 0.20 -13.20
N PHE A 94 -1.19 0.60 -12.83
CA PHE A 94 -2.37 0.27 -13.63
C PHE A 94 -2.30 0.83 -15.06
N SER A 95 -1.62 1.97 -15.27
CA SER A 95 -1.39 2.53 -16.62
C SER A 95 -0.49 1.66 -17.50
N GLN A 96 0.30 0.77 -16.90
CA GLN A 96 1.23 -0.11 -17.59
C GLN A 96 0.70 -1.55 -17.76
N LEU A 97 -0.46 -1.86 -17.16
CA LEU A 97 -1.00 -3.22 -17.12
C LEU A 97 -2.25 -3.38 -18.00
N PRO A 98 -2.50 -4.58 -18.56
CA PRO A 98 -3.71 -4.86 -19.31
C PRO A 98 -4.99 -4.54 -18.51
N PRO A 99 -6.08 -4.12 -19.19
CA PRO A 99 -7.32 -3.74 -18.52
C PRO A 99 -8.01 -4.89 -17.76
N THR A 100 -7.63 -6.13 -18.04
CA THR A 100 -8.19 -7.35 -17.44
C THR A 100 -7.48 -7.79 -16.16
N TRP A 101 -6.30 -7.24 -15.85
CA TRP A 101 -5.47 -7.72 -14.75
C TRP A 101 -5.95 -7.22 -13.40
N ARG A 102 -5.94 -8.08 -12.39
CA ARG A 102 -6.26 -7.72 -11.01
C ARG A 102 -4.99 -7.61 -10.19
N ILE A 103 -5.03 -6.71 -9.22
CA ILE A 103 -3.90 -6.36 -8.36
C ILE A 103 -4.33 -6.53 -6.91
N GLY A 104 -3.58 -7.34 -6.16
CA GLY A 104 -3.54 -7.29 -4.71
C GLY A 104 -2.42 -6.33 -4.26
N MET A 105 -2.68 -5.44 -3.33
CA MET A 105 -1.68 -4.52 -2.78
C MET A 105 -1.56 -4.68 -1.27
N LEU A 106 -0.34 -4.85 -0.76
CA LEU A 106 -0.06 -4.84 0.68
C LEU A 106 0.64 -3.55 1.07
N TYR A 107 0.09 -2.89 2.09
CA TYR A 107 0.62 -1.64 2.62
C TYR A 107 0.40 -1.57 4.12
N ASP A 108 1.37 -1.06 4.87
CA ASP A 108 1.40 -1.07 6.34
C ASP A 108 0.15 -0.43 6.94
N ILE A 109 -0.38 0.61 6.28
CA ILE A 109 -1.62 1.30 6.64
C ILE A 109 -2.70 1.10 5.56
N GLY A 110 -2.71 -0.07 4.91
CA GLY A 110 -3.61 -0.42 3.82
C GLY A 110 -5.09 -0.20 4.15
N CYS A 111 -5.49 -0.48 5.40
CA CYS A 111 -6.87 -0.21 5.84
C CYS A 111 -7.25 1.28 5.78
N GLN A 112 -6.31 2.19 6.07
CA GLN A 112 -6.54 3.63 5.98
C GLN A 112 -6.60 4.09 4.54
N LEU A 113 -5.72 3.55 3.69
CA LEU A 113 -5.71 3.87 2.27
C LEU A 113 -7.01 3.40 1.58
N ASP A 114 -7.46 2.18 1.86
CA ASP A 114 -8.71 1.64 1.33
C ASP A 114 -9.92 2.49 1.80
N LYS A 115 -9.97 2.83 3.09
CA LYS A 115 -10.98 3.78 3.61
C LYS A 115 -10.94 5.13 2.88
N SER A 116 -9.76 5.72 2.67
CA SER A 116 -9.62 6.99 1.96
C SER A 116 -10.08 6.87 0.51
N ILE A 117 -9.74 5.78 -0.18
CA ILE A 117 -10.17 5.49 -1.56
C ILE A 117 -11.70 5.45 -1.63
N GLN A 118 -12.34 4.69 -0.75
CA GLN A 118 -13.80 4.56 -0.72
C GLN A 118 -14.48 5.89 -0.35
N LYS A 119 -13.95 6.59 0.65
CA LYS A 119 -14.53 7.85 1.15
C LYS A 119 -14.46 8.99 0.12
N HIS A 120 -13.34 9.10 -0.59
CA HIS A 120 -13.06 10.22 -1.48
C HIS A 120 -13.24 9.88 -2.96
N GLY A 121 -13.54 8.63 -3.30
CA GLY A 121 -13.71 8.19 -4.68
C GLY A 121 -12.41 8.26 -5.47
N PHE A 122 -11.28 7.90 -4.87
CA PHE A 122 -10.00 7.86 -5.58
C PHE A 122 -9.90 6.62 -6.47
N LEU A 123 -9.29 6.77 -7.65
CA LEU A 123 -9.04 5.68 -8.59
C LEU A 123 -10.30 4.83 -8.92
N PRO A 124 -11.47 5.45 -9.18
CA PRO A 124 -12.72 4.71 -9.40
C PRO A 124 -12.61 3.74 -10.58
N GLU A 125 -11.78 4.04 -11.58
CA GLU A 125 -11.49 3.19 -12.73
C GLU A 125 -10.82 1.85 -12.38
N TYR A 126 -10.22 1.73 -11.19
CA TYR A 126 -9.52 0.52 -10.73
C TYR A 126 -10.23 -0.17 -9.55
N SER A 127 -11.36 0.36 -9.07
CA SER A 127 -12.09 -0.14 -7.90
C SER A 127 -12.42 -1.64 -7.95
N GLY A 128 -12.81 -2.18 -9.11
CA GLY A 128 -13.08 -3.61 -9.29
C GLY A 128 -11.84 -4.50 -9.49
N ARG A 129 -10.66 -3.88 -9.58
CA ARG A 129 -9.39 -4.55 -9.94
C ARG A 129 -8.31 -4.43 -8.87
N LEU A 130 -8.48 -3.58 -7.88
CA LEU A 130 -7.56 -3.38 -6.77
C LEU A 130 -8.12 -4.02 -5.50
N THR A 131 -7.33 -4.87 -4.86
CA THR A 131 -7.62 -5.42 -3.52
C THR A 131 -6.52 -4.99 -2.58
N ILE A 132 -6.86 -4.38 -1.45
CA ILE A 132 -5.89 -3.85 -0.49
C ILE A 132 -5.84 -4.74 0.75
N GLY A 133 -4.65 -4.98 1.26
CA GLY A 133 -4.39 -5.65 2.54
C GLY A 133 -3.24 -4.99 3.29
N VAL A 134 -2.95 -5.51 4.49
CA VAL A 134 -1.84 -5.08 5.33
C VAL A 134 -0.78 -6.18 5.38
N SER A 135 0.50 -5.84 5.23
CA SER A 135 1.63 -6.78 5.36
C SER A 135 1.52 -7.63 6.65
N VAL A 136 1.93 -8.90 6.59
CA VAL A 136 1.66 -9.90 7.65
C VAL A 136 2.16 -9.43 9.02
N PHE A 137 3.38 -8.92 9.11
CA PHE A 137 3.92 -8.47 10.39
C PHE A 137 3.25 -7.19 10.88
N HIS A 138 2.96 -6.27 9.97
CA HIS A 138 2.29 -5.02 10.30
C HIS A 138 0.83 -5.23 10.72
N ALA A 139 0.15 -6.24 10.18
CA ALA A 139 -1.24 -6.54 10.51
C ALA A 139 -1.43 -6.73 12.03
N PHE A 140 -0.47 -7.34 12.73
CA PHE A 140 -0.55 -7.52 14.18
C PHE A 140 -0.57 -6.20 14.98
N GLY A 141 -0.08 -5.09 14.41
CA GLY A 141 -0.19 -3.76 15.01
C GLY A 141 -1.58 -3.12 14.87
N HIS A 142 -2.42 -3.63 13.97
CA HIS A 142 -3.79 -3.16 13.78
C HIS A 142 -4.76 -3.77 14.79
N GLU A 143 -5.94 -3.18 14.91
CA GLU A 143 -7.03 -3.75 15.72
C GLU A 143 -7.47 -5.13 15.20
N PHE A 144 -7.98 -5.97 16.11
CA PHE A 144 -8.35 -7.35 15.78
C PHE A 144 -9.34 -7.45 14.61
N SER A 145 -10.34 -6.58 14.54
CA SER A 145 -11.30 -6.55 13.42
C SER A 145 -10.64 -6.12 12.10
N CYS A 146 -9.69 -5.18 12.13
CA CYS A 146 -8.87 -4.85 10.97
C CYS A 146 -8.01 -6.05 10.54
N GLN A 147 -7.45 -6.82 11.48
CA GLN A 147 -6.73 -8.05 11.16
C GLN A 147 -7.63 -9.11 10.52
N CYS A 148 -8.90 -9.22 10.91
CA CYS A 148 -9.82 -10.14 10.26
C CYS A 148 -10.06 -9.79 8.80
N ASP A 149 -10.21 -8.50 8.50
CA ASP A 149 -10.59 -8.03 7.17
C ASP A 149 -9.41 -7.75 6.25
N TYR A 150 -8.27 -7.31 6.77
CA TYR A 150 -7.12 -6.81 5.99
C TYR A 150 -5.89 -7.71 6.00
N HIS A 151 -5.86 -8.78 6.81
CA HIS A 151 -4.71 -9.69 6.84
C HIS A 151 -4.67 -10.55 5.56
N PRO A 152 -3.53 -10.63 4.85
CA PRO A 152 -3.42 -11.25 3.52
C PRO A 152 -3.78 -12.73 3.53
N GLN A 153 -3.44 -13.45 4.60
CA GLN A 153 -3.81 -14.87 4.74
C GLN A 153 -5.32 -15.10 4.96
N LYS A 154 -6.08 -14.05 5.25
CA LYS A 154 -7.54 -14.08 5.41
C LYS A 154 -8.27 -13.44 4.23
N ARG A 155 -7.54 -12.97 3.22
CA ARG A 155 -8.08 -12.33 2.01
C ARG A 155 -7.70 -13.10 0.76
N GLU A 156 -8.66 -13.27 -0.13
CA GLU A 156 -8.39 -13.89 -1.43
C GLU A 156 -7.44 -13.04 -2.27
N GLY A 157 -6.68 -13.73 -3.13
CA GLY A 157 -5.74 -13.11 -4.07
C GLY A 157 -4.31 -12.95 -3.55
N PHE A 158 -4.05 -12.96 -2.24
CA PHE A 158 -2.67 -12.73 -1.73
C PHE A 158 -1.81 -14.00 -1.62
N GLY A 159 -2.43 -15.19 -1.54
CA GLY A 159 -1.70 -16.43 -1.32
C GLY A 159 -0.85 -16.39 -0.04
N ALA A 160 0.34 -16.99 -0.07
CA ALA A 160 1.29 -17.00 1.05
C ALA A 160 2.23 -15.78 1.09
N THR A 161 1.80 -14.63 0.54
CA THR A 161 2.62 -13.42 0.46
C THR A 161 2.71 -12.71 1.81
N ASP A 162 3.92 -12.40 2.28
CA ASP A 162 4.13 -11.72 3.57
C ASP A 162 4.02 -10.19 3.50
N GLY A 163 4.30 -9.57 2.35
CA GLY A 163 4.26 -8.11 2.19
C GLY A 163 5.56 -7.36 2.46
N GLU A 164 6.64 -8.03 2.90
CA GLU A 164 7.87 -7.39 3.44
C GLU A 164 8.94 -7.03 2.39
N GLY A 165 8.53 -6.91 1.12
CA GLY A 165 9.48 -6.71 0.02
C GLY A 165 10.18 -5.35 0.06
N CYS A 166 9.47 -4.32 0.55
CA CYS A 166 10.02 -2.98 0.70
C CYS A 166 11.10 -2.96 1.78
N GLU A 167 10.84 -3.58 2.92
CA GLU A 167 11.74 -3.70 4.08
C GLU A 167 13.04 -4.41 3.68
N ARG A 168 12.95 -5.47 2.88
CA ARG A 168 14.13 -6.15 2.30
C ARG A 168 14.90 -5.26 1.33
N CYS A 169 14.20 -4.47 0.52
CA CYS A 169 14.83 -3.50 -0.38
C CYS A 169 15.56 -2.41 0.42
N TRP A 170 14.93 -1.88 1.46
CA TRP A 170 15.52 -0.89 2.35
C TRP A 170 16.74 -1.42 3.06
N ASN A 171 16.69 -2.66 3.55
CA ASN A 171 17.84 -3.32 4.16
C ASN A 171 19.05 -3.41 3.21
N GLN A 172 18.82 -3.68 1.93
CA GLN A 172 19.89 -3.71 0.91
C GLN A 172 20.48 -2.32 0.65
N LEU A 173 19.65 -1.27 0.71
CA LEU A 173 20.04 0.12 0.52
C LEU A 173 20.62 0.80 1.78
N MET A 174 20.66 0.10 2.93
CA MET A 174 21.16 0.66 4.19
C MET A 174 22.58 1.25 4.08
N LYS A 175 23.42 0.70 3.20
CA LYS A 175 24.80 1.17 2.97
C LYS A 175 24.87 2.55 2.31
N GLU A 176 23.79 2.98 1.66
CA GLU A 176 23.70 4.28 1.00
C GLU A 176 23.29 5.40 1.98
N ILE A 177 22.64 5.05 3.09
CA ILE A 177 22.13 6.01 4.08
C ILE A 177 23.22 6.93 4.65
N PRO A 178 24.43 6.45 5.03
CA PRO A 178 25.46 7.32 5.60
C PRO A 178 25.88 8.48 4.67
N MET A 179 25.89 8.27 3.35
CA MET A 179 26.26 9.31 2.37
C MET A 179 25.19 10.39 2.22
N LEU A 180 23.94 10.08 2.61
CA LEU A 180 22.80 10.99 2.55
C LEU A 180 22.58 11.74 3.88
N ARG A 181 23.37 11.46 4.91
CA ARG A 181 23.32 12.18 6.19
C ARG A 181 24.19 13.42 6.13
N VAL A 182 23.64 14.57 6.52
CA VAL A 182 24.41 15.80 6.71
C VAL A 182 25.23 15.68 8.01
N SER A 183 26.55 15.77 7.90
CA SER A 183 27.44 15.86 9.07
C SER A 183 27.61 17.33 9.46
N GLY A 184 26.85 17.79 10.47
CA GLY A 184 26.99 19.12 11.07
C GLY A 184 25.80 20.06 10.89
N VAL A 185 25.65 20.99 11.85
CA VAL A 185 24.69 22.10 11.79
C VAL A 185 25.35 23.25 11.02
N ARG A 186 24.73 23.74 9.95
CA ARG A 186 25.19 25.01 9.33
C ARG A 186 24.76 26.14 10.25
N HIS A 187 25.72 26.82 10.87
CA HIS A 187 25.53 28.10 11.56
C HIS A 187 25.28 29.23 10.55
#